data_AF-A0A6N7G5F6-F1
#
_entry.id   AF-A0A6N7G5F6-F1
#
_cell.length_a   1.000
_cell.length_b   1.000
_cell.length_c   1.000
_cell.angle_alpha   90.00
_cell.angle_beta   90.00
_cell.angle_gamma   90.00
#
_symmetry.space_group_name_H-M   'P 1'
#
loop_
_entity.id
_entity.type
_entity.pdbx_description
1 polymer ?
#
loop_
_entity_poly.entity_id
_entity_poly.type
_entity_poly.pdbx_seq_one_letter_code
_entity_poly.pdbx_strand_id
1 'polypeptide(L)'
;MLILAFLAIRAHLHEAGDDRWSAAGLPFIVVGSTLYVMLPAMEFAPLAALETGGDVEGAQRALLPWFIPLLVAAGITFAVGMFGLVLGVLRSRLLSPGLKRLIAVALVVMALSRFVPLSAVQFYLQGVAGLAALLPLAYSMWKHPTTPVPAEQRAAQTT
;
A
#
# COMPACT_ATOMS: atom_id res chain seq x y z
N MET A 1 -6.54 1.14 -6.55
CA MET A 1 -5.91 -0.15 -6.93
C MET A 1 -4.91 -0.66 -5.89
N LEU A 2 -3.94 0.14 -5.42
CA LEU A 2 -2.93 -0.32 -4.44
C LEU A 2 -3.52 -0.94 -3.17
N ILE A 3 -4.54 -0.30 -2.56
CA ILE A 3 -5.19 -0.79 -1.33
C ILE A 3 -5.79 -2.18 -1.50
N LEU A 4 -6.41 -2.45 -2.65
CA LEU A 4 -7.01 -3.76 -2.95
C LEU A 4 -5.94 -4.85 -3.07
N ALA A 5 -4.78 -4.52 -3.65
CA ALA A 5 -3.66 -5.44 -3.71
C ALA A 5 -3.17 -5.80 -2.30
N PHE A 6 -3.00 -4.83 -1.40
CA PHE A 6 -2.64 -5.10 -0.01
C PHE A 6 -3.69 -5.90 0.76
N LEU A 7 -4.98 -5.67 0.47
CA LEU A 7 -6.06 -6.46 1.03
C LEU A 7 -6.01 -7.93 0.57
N ALA A 8 -5.75 -8.16 -0.72
CA ALA A 8 -5.60 -9.50 -1.28
C ALA A 8 -4.38 -10.24 -0.70
N ILE A 9 -3.25 -9.54 -0.55
CA ILE A 9 -2.05 -10.08 0.12
C ILE A 9 -2.37 -10.48 1.56
N ARG A 10 -3.05 -9.61 2.32
CA ARG A 10 -3.45 -9.92 3.69
C ARG A 10 -4.33 -11.16 3.74
N ALA A 11 -5.33 -11.28 2.87
CA ALA A 11 -6.21 -12.45 2.84
C ALA A 11 -5.40 -13.73 2.61
N HIS A 12 -4.45 -13.71 1.68
CA HIS A 12 -3.57 -14.85 1.41
C HIS A 12 -2.60 -15.16 2.58
N LEU A 13 -2.09 -14.14 3.26
CA LEU A 13 -1.25 -14.33 4.46
C LEU A 13 -2.04 -14.86 5.66
N HIS A 14 -3.30 -14.44 5.81
CA HIS A 14 -4.22 -14.93 6.82
C HIS A 14 -4.50 -16.43 6.63
N GLU A 15 -4.76 -16.87 5.39
CA GLU A 15 -4.89 -18.30 5.05
C GLU A 15 -3.63 -19.12 5.39
N ALA A 16 -2.45 -18.49 5.37
CA ALA A 16 -1.19 -19.10 5.76
C ALA A 16 -0.84 -18.99 7.25
N GLY A 17 -1.77 -18.49 8.07
CA GLY A 17 -1.64 -18.42 9.52
C GLY A 17 -1.01 -17.14 10.07
N ASP A 18 -0.80 -16.09 9.26
CA ASP A 18 -0.44 -14.76 9.77
C ASP A 18 -1.69 -13.92 10.03
N ASP A 19 -2.07 -13.78 11.30
CA ASP A 19 -3.26 -13.01 11.68
C ASP A 19 -2.94 -11.69 12.40
N ARG A 20 -1.67 -11.50 12.82
CA ARG A 20 -1.32 -10.43 13.77
C ARG A 20 -0.54 -9.28 13.11
N TRP A 21 0.41 -9.58 12.23
CA TRP A 21 1.31 -8.54 11.69
C TRP A 21 0.74 -7.87 10.44
N SER A 22 0.23 -8.65 9.47
CA SER A 22 -0.42 -8.09 8.29
C SER A 22 -1.76 -7.40 8.61
N ALA A 23 -2.52 -7.91 9.58
CA ALA A 23 -3.77 -7.28 10.02
C ALA A 23 -3.55 -5.93 10.70
N ALA A 24 -2.53 -5.82 11.56
CA ALA A 24 -2.19 -4.55 12.20
C ALA A 24 -1.61 -3.54 11.19
N GLY A 25 -0.90 -3.99 10.15
CA GLY A 25 -0.29 -3.10 9.16
C GLY A 25 -1.26 -2.47 8.16
N LEU A 26 -2.34 -3.18 7.81
CA LEU A 26 -3.25 -2.75 6.74
C LEU A 26 -3.91 -1.37 6.97
N PRO A 27 -4.44 -1.04 8.17
CA PRO A 27 -5.01 0.29 8.42
C PRO A 27 -4.00 1.42 8.17
N PHE A 28 -2.74 1.22 8.56
CA PHE A 28 -1.68 2.21 8.33
C PHE A 28 -1.34 2.37 6.84
N ILE A 29 -1.35 1.27 6.07
CA ILE A 29 -1.19 1.32 4.60
C ILE A 29 -2.30 2.15 3.96
N VAL A 30 -3.55 1.97 4.42
CA VAL A 30 -4.72 2.71 3.92
C VAL A 30 -4.58 4.18 4.26
N VAL A 31 -4.41 4.54 5.54
CA VAL A 31 -4.29 5.93 5.99
C VAL A 31 -3.11 6.62 5.31
N GLY A 32 -1.93 6.01 5.31
CA GLY A 32 -0.74 6.57 4.66
C GLY A 32 -0.91 6.75 3.15
N SER A 33 -1.66 5.88 2.47
CA SER A 33 -1.96 6.05 1.05
C SER A 33 -2.99 7.14 0.79
N THR A 34 -4.01 7.27 1.62
CA THR A 34 -5.00 8.35 1.52
C THR A 34 -4.35 9.70 1.74
N LEU A 35 -3.50 9.84 2.76
CA LEU A 35 -2.71 11.06 2.99
C LEU A 35 -1.80 11.36 1.80
N TYR A 36 -1.17 10.33 1.22
CA TYR A 36 -0.27 10.52 0.08
C TYR A 36 -0.99 11.05 -1.17
N VAL A 37 -2.26 10.66 -1.39
CA VAL A 37 -3.09 11.17 -2.51
C VAL A 37 -3.41 12.65 -2.34
N MET A 38 -3.36 13.19 -1.12
CA MET A 38 -3.59 14.62 -0.90
C MET A 38 -2.47 15.49 -1.48
N LEU A 39 -1.23 14.99 -1.58
CA LEU A 39 -0.11 15.77 -2.14
C LEU A 39 -0.38 16.24 -3.57
N PRO A 40 -0.67 15.36 -4.56
CA PRO A 40 -1.07 15.84 -5.88
C PRO A 40 -2.44 16.54 -5.87
N ALA A 41 -3.33 16.22 -4.93
CA ALA A 41 -4.62 16.89 -4.85
C ALA A 41 -4.51 18.39 -4.49
N MET A 42 -3.46 18.77 -3.76
CA MET A 42 -3.17 20.17 -3.45
C MET A 42 -2.91 21.01 -4.71
N GLU A 43 -2.44 20.38 -5.81
CA GLU A 43 -2.23 21.06 -7.08
C GLU A 43 -3.54 21.53 -7.75
N PHE A 44 -4.69 20.98 -7.35
CA PHE A 44 -5.99 21.40 -7.89
C PHE A 44 -6.47 22.75 -7.35
N ALA A 45 -6.04 23.19 -6.16
CA ALA A 45 -6.56 24.45 -5.62
C ALA A 45 -6.10 25.69 -6.40
N PRO A 46 -4.81 25.83 -6.78
CA PRO A 46 -4.37 26.91 -7.67
C PRO A 46 -5.02 26.86 -9.06
N LEU A 47 -5.26 25.65 -9.60
CA LEU A 47 -5.98 25.47 -10.86
C LEU A 47 -7.43 25.94 -10.77
N ALA A 48 -8.14 25.57 -9.71
CA ALA A 48 -9.51 26.02 -9.47
C ALA A 48 -9.58 27.54 -9.25
N ALA A 49 -8.60 28.13 -8.56
CA ALA A 49 -8.50 29.57 -8.42
C ALA A 49 -8.32 30.26 -9.78
N LEU A 50 -7.46 29.71 -10.65
CA LEU A 50 -7.28 30.23 -12.01
C LEU A 50 -8.58 30.18 -12.84
N GLU A 51 -9.29 29.04 -12.80
CA GLU A 51 -10.53 28.84 -13.57
C GLU A 51 -11.68 29.74 -13.08
N THR A 52 -11.71 30.08 -11.79
CA THR A 52 -12.75 30.91 -11.18
C THR A 52 -12.40 32.39 -11.09
N GLY A 53 -11.21 32.80 -11.57
CA GLY A 53 -10.72 34.18 -11.48
C GLY A 53 -10.28 34.60 -10.07
N GLY A 54 -9.97 33.64 -9.20
CA GLY A 54 -9.50 33.85 -7.83
C GLY A 54 -7.97 34.05 -7.70
N ASP A 55 -7.51 34.22 -6.45
CA ASP A 55 -6.09 34.45 -6.12
C ASP A 55 -5.29 33.13 -6.13
N VAL A 56 -4.65 32.84 -7.27
CA VAL A 56 -3.79 31.67 -7.48
C VAL A 56 -2.63 31.65 -6.49
N GLU A 57 -1.97 32.80 -6.27
CA GLU A 57 -0.84 32.89 -5.34
C GLU A 57 -1.28 32.69 -3.89
N GLY A 58 -2.44 33.23 -3.52
CA GLY A 58 -3.05 33.04 -2.21
C GLY A 58 -3.35 31.56 -1.94
N ALA A 59 -3.94 30.86 -2.91
CA ALA A 59 -4.20 29.42 -2.82
C ALA A 59 -2.90 28.61 -2.67
N GLN A 60 -1.86 28.93 -3.44
CA GLN A 60 -0.56 28.28 -3.32
C GLN A 60 0.11 28.58 -1.98
N ARG A 61 0.13 29.84 -1.53
CA ARG A 61 0.69 30.25 -0.22
C ARG A 61 0.00 29.55 0.95
N ALA A 62 -1.31 29.31 0.86
CA ALA A 62 -2.06 28.60 1.89
C ALA A 62 -1.68 27.10 1.97
N LEU A 63 -1.35 26.48 0.83
CA LEU A 63 -1.07 25.05 0.74
C LEU A 63 0.40 24.69 0.99
N LEU A 64 1.33 25.55 0.60
CA LEU A 64 2.76 25.28 0.66
C LEU A 64 3.26 24.82 2.05
N PRO A 65 2.81 25.40 3.19
CA PRO A 65 3.18 24.94 4.52
C PRO A 65 2.76 23.50 4.84
N TRP A 66 1.72 22.99 4.18
CA TRP A 66 1.17 21.65 4.43
C TRP A 66 1.87 20.54 3.64
N PHE A 67 2.65 20.88 2.62
CA PHE A 67 3.30 19.89 1.76
C PHE A 67 4.22 18.95 2.53
N ILE A 68 5.16 19.50 3.31
CA ILE A 68 6.13 18.69 4.08
C ILE A 68 5.45 17.89 5.20
N PRO A 69 4.56 18.48 6.04
CA PRO A 69 3.82 17.73 7.04
C PRO A 69 3.02 16.56 6.45
N LEU A 70 2.31 16.77 5.35
CA LEU A 70 1.55 15.71 4.69
C LEU A 70 2.46 14.63 4.11
N LEU A 71 3.56 15.01 3.45
CA LEU A 71 4.54 14.07 2.90
C LEU A 71 5.10 13.16 4.00
N VAL A 72 5.57 13.76 5.09
CA VAL A 72 6.18 13.04 6.21
C VAL A 72 5.14 12.15 6.91
N ALA A 73 3.96 12.67 7.22
CA ALA A 73 2.90 11.91 7.87
C ALA A 73 2.44 10.73 6.99
N ALA A 74 2.23 10.95 5.69
CA ALA A 74 1.87 9.91 4.74
C ALA A 74 2.96 8.82 4.64
N GLY A 75 4.21 9.24 4.49
CA GLY A 75 5.37 8.35 4.37
C GLY A 75 5.58 7.48 5.61
N ILE A 76 5.60 8.10 6.80
CA ILE A 76 5.79 7.39 8.08
C ILE A 76 4.65 6.41 8.32
N THR A 77 3.40 6.87 8.20
CA THR A 77 2.23 6.01 8.41
C THR A 77 2.26 4.82 7.47
N PHE A 78 2.57 5.05 6.19
CA PHE A 78 2.68 3.98 5.22
C PHE A 78 3.82 3.00 5.53
N ALA A 79 4.99 3.49 5.94
CA ALA A 79 6.14 2.67 6.28
C ALA A 79 5.86 1.75 7.48
N VAL A 80 5.14 2.23 8.50
CA VAL A 80 4.69 1.43 9.63
C VAL A 80 3.81 0.27 9.15
N GLY A 81 2.84 0.56 8.28
CA GLY A 81 1.98 -0.47 7.71
C GLY A 81 2.76 -1.49 6.87
N MET A 82 3.72 -1.01 6.09
CA MET A 82 4.57 -1.85 5.24
C MET A 82 5.44 -2.80 6.05
N PHE A 83 5.97 -2.33 7.18
CA PHE A 83 6.78 -3.15 8.07
C PHE A 83 6.00 -4.35 8.61
N GLY A 84 4.73 -4.15 9.01
CA GLY A 84 3.85 -5.23 9.42
C GLY A 84 3.63 -6.27 8.30
N LEU A 85 3.45 -5.80 7.07
CA LEU A 85 3.27 -6.68 5.90
C LEU A 85 4.52 -7.49 5.58
N VAL A 86 5.71 -6.85 5.61
CA VAL A 86 6.99 -7.53 5.40
C VAL A 86 7.22 -8.63 6.44
N LEU A 87 6.92 -8.35 7.72
CA LEU A 87 7.00 -9.37 8.77
C LEU A 87 6.06 -10.54 8.52
N GLY A 88 4.83 -10.28 8.08
CA GLY A 88 3.87 -11.31 7.67
C GLY A 88 4.40 -12.20 6.54
N VAL A 89 4.93 -11.58 5.47
CA VAL A 89 5.53 -12.30 4.32
C VAL A 89 6.72 -13.16 4.75
N LEU A 90 7.65 -12.59 5.53
CA LEU A 90 8.86 -13.31 5.97
C LEU A 90 8.53 -14.52 6.84
N ARG A 91 7.50 -14.42 7.68
CA ARG A 91 7.05 -15.48 8.60
C ARG A 91 6.13 -16.51 7.95
N SER A 92 5.46 -16.19 6.84
CA SER A 92 4.60 -17.15 6.12
C SER A 92 5.41 -18.34 5.57
N ARG A 93 4.81 -19.54 5.45
CA ARG A 93 5.48 -20.71 4.85
C ARG A 93 5.22 -20.87 3.34
N LEU A 94 4.53 -19.90 2.73
CA LEU A 94 4.03 -19.97 1.36
C LEU A 94 5.09 -19.83 0.27
N LEU A 95 6.17 -19.10 0.56
CA LEU A 95 7.12 -18.62 -0.45
C LEU A 95 8.53 -19.14 -0.17
N SER A 96 9.30 -19.41 -1.24
CA SER A 96 10.70 -19.79 -1.12
C SER A 96 11.54 -18.66 -0.50
N PRO A 97 12.69 -18.97 0.14
CA PRO A 97 13.50 -17.96 0.83
C PRO A 97 13.95 -16.81 -0.08
N GLY A 98 14.30 -17.10 -1.34
CA GLY A 98 14.68 -16.10 -2.32
C GLY A 98 13.53 -15.16 -2.67
N LEU A 99 12.32 -15.69 -2.82
CA LEU A 99 11.16 -14.91 -3.21
C LEU A 99 10.66 -14.00 -2.07
N LYS A 100 10.70 -14.50 -0.83
CA LYS A 100 10.45 -13.69 0.37
C LYS A 100 11.38 -12.48 0.45
N ARG A 101 12.68 -12.70 0.16
CA ARG A 101 13.69 -11.64 0.20
C ARG A 101 13.45 -10.60 -0.90
N LEU A 102 13.10 -11.04 -2.10
CA LEU A 102 12.73 -10.16 -3.21
C LEU A 102 11.52 -9.28 -2.84
N ILE A 103 10.43 -9.89 -2.34
CA ILE A 103 9.22 -9.15 -1.95
C ILE A 103 9.54 -8.17 -0.84
N ALA A 104 10.26 -8.59 0.21
CA ALA A 104 10.63 -7.71 1.32
C ALA A 104 11.45 -6.51 0.83
N VAL A 105 12.45 -6.72 -0.02
CA VAL A 105 13.25 -5.65 -0.61
C VAL A 105 12.37 -4.73 -1.46
N ALA A 106 11.52 -5.27 -2.32
CA ALA A 106 10.62 -4.49 -3.17
C ALA A 106 9.65 -3.62 -2.34
N LEU A 107 9.08 -4.17 -1.27
CA LEU A 107 8.20 -3.44 -0.36
C LEU A 107 8.94 -2.32 0.41
N VAL A 108 10.17 -2.58 0.84
CA VAL A 108 11.02 -1.56 1.48
C VAL A 108 11.36 -0.45 0.49
N VAL A 109 11.76 -0.79 -0.73
CA VAL A 109 12.02 0.19 -1.81
C VAL A 109 10.77 1.03 -2.07
N MET A 110 9.59 0.40 -2.11
CA MET A 110 8.32 1.09 -2.31
C MET A 110 7.96 2.04 -1.16
N ALA A 111 8.31 1.70 0.08
CA ALA A 111 8.11 2.58 1.23
C ALA A 111 9.07 3.77 1.20
N LEU A 112 10.35 3.52 0.89
CA LEU A 112 11.38 4.56 0.81
C LEU A 112 11.14 5.53 -0.35
N SER A 113 10.64 5.03 -1.49
CA SER A 113 10.36 5.87 -2.67
C SER A 113 9.32 6.96 -2.37
N ARG A 114 8.43 6.76 -1.40
CA ARG A 114 7.42 7.75 -1.01
C ARG A 114 7.99 8.98 -0.31
N PHE A 115 9.24 8.97 0.12
CA PHE A 115 9.89 10.15 0.69
C PHE A 115 10.58 11.04 -0.36
N VAL A 116 10.57 10.61 -1.62
CA VAL A 116 11.18 11.35 -2.73
C VAL A 116 10.06 11.73 -3.70
N PRO A 117 9.40 12.88 -3.51
CA PRO A 117 8.33 13.36 -4.40
C PRO A 117 8.92 13.94 -5.70
N LEU A 118 9.78 13.16 -6.35
CA LEU A 118 10.26 13.43 -7.70
C LEU A 118 9.44 12.57 -8.65
N SER A 119 8.87 13.20 -9.67
CA SER A 119 8.01 12.57 -10.68
C SER A 119 8.60 11.26 -11.21
N ALA A 120 9.89 11.21 -11.52
CA ALA A 120 10.53 9.97 -11.99
C ALA A 120 10.51 8.83 -10.95
N VAL A 121 10.71 9.12 -9.66
CA VAL A 121 10.71 8.12 -8.59
C VAL A 121 9.29 7.65 -8.28
N GLN A 122 8.34 8.58 -8.26
CA GLN A 122 6.95 8.29 -7.96
C GLN A 122 6.25 7.50 -9.07
N PHE A 123 6.49 7.83 -10.35
CA PHE A 123 5.80 7.15 -11.46
C PHE A 123 6.49 5.86 -11.89
N TYR A 124 7.83 5.80 -11.90
CA TYR A 124 8.55 4.63 -12.40
C TYR A 124 9.01 3.70 -11.27
N LEU A 125 9.77 4.20 -10.30
CA LEU A 125 10.37 3.34 -9.28
C LEU A 125 9.32 2.69 -8.37
N GLN A 126 8.34 3.47 -7.92
CA GLN A 126 7.25 2.96 -7.08
C GLN A 126 6.37 1.95 -7.84
N GLY A 127 6.13 2.18 -9.14
CA GLY A 127 5.39 1.25 -10.00
C GLY A 127 6.13 -0.06 -10.22
N VAL A 128 7.43 0.00 -10.55
CA VAL A 128 8.29 -1.18 -10.71
C VAL A 128 8.41 -1.96 -9.40
N ALA A 129 8.59 -1.29 -8.27
CA ALA A 129 8.63 -1.92 -6.95
C ALA A 129 7.30 -2.62 -6.62
N GLY A 130 6.17 -1.96 -6.94
CA GLY A 130 4.84 -2.55 -6.82
C GLY A 130 4.68 -3.81 -7.66
N LEU A 131 5.09 -3.79 -8.92
CA LEU A 131 5.05 -4.97 -9.78
C LEU A 131 5.95 -6.09 -9.25
N ALA A 132 7.18 -5.77 -8.85
CA ALA A 132 8.12 -6.76 -8.32
C ALA A 132 7.63 -7.42 -7.02
N ALA A 133 6.89 -6.69 -6.17
CA ALA A 133 6.31 -7.22 -4.94
C ALA A 133 5.01 -8.02 -5.19
N LEU A 134 4.13 -7.51 -6.05
CA LEU A 134 2.76 -8.01 -6.21
C LEU A 134 2.66 -9.15 -7.22
N LEU A 135 3.46 -9.12 -8.29
CA LEU A 135 3.39 -10.12 -9.36
C LEU A 135 3.69 -11.55 -8.88
N PRO A 136 4.70 -11.78 -8.02
CA PRO A 136 4.94 -13.12 -7.50
C PRO A 136 3.89 -13.60 -6.52
N LEU A 137 3.28 -12.69 -5.74
CA LEU A 137 2.17 -13.04 -4.85
C LEU A 137 0.91 -13.38 -5.64
N ALA A 138 0.59 -12.59 -6.67
CA ALA A 138 -0.53 -12.89 -7.55
C ALA A 138 -0.35 -14.26 -8.24
N TYR A 139 0.89 -14.58 -8.63
CA TYR A 139 1.20 -15.89 -9.20
C TYR A 139 1.06 -17.04 -8.19
N SER A 140 1.45 -16.86 -6.92
CA SER A 140 1.24 -17.89 -5.88
C SER A 140 -0.24 -18.11 -5.58
N MET A 141 -1.04 -17.04 -5.53
CA MET A 141 -2.50 -17.11 -5.37
C MET A 141 -3.15 -17.87 -6.53
N TRP A 142 -2.69 -17.67 -7.76
CA TRP A 142 -3.22 -18.39 -8.92
C TRP A 142 -2.88 -19.89 -8.88
N LYS A 143 -1.71 -20.27 -8.36
CA LYS A 143 -1.31 -21.69 -8.24
C LYS A 143 -1.96 -22.43 -7.09
N HIS A 144 -2.42 -21.73 -6.06
CA HIS A 144 -3.13 -22.29 -4.92
C HIS A 144 -4.53 -21.68 -4.81
N PRO A 145 -5.44 -21.93 -5.78
CA PRO A 145 -6.81 -21.48 -5.65
C PRO A 145 -7.42 -22.15 -4.42
N THR A 146 -7.90 -21.32 -3.50
CA THR A 146 -8.65 -21.73 -2.30
C THR A 146 -9.68 -22.77 -2.67
N THR A 147 -9.54 -23.99 -2.12
CA THR A 147 -10.56 -25.03 -2.22
C THR A 147 -11.83 -24.46 -1.60
N PRO A 148 -12.96 -24.41 -2.34
CA PRO A 148 -14.22 -23.96 -1.75
C PRO A 148 -14.53 -24.80 -0.52
N VAL A 149 -14.77 -24.16 0.63
CA VAL A 149 -15.25 -24.85 1.82
C VAL A 149 -16.53 -25.60 1.41
N PRO A 150 -16.56 -26.95 1.52
CA PRO A 150 -17.75 -27.73 1.17
C PRO A 150 -18.94 -27.22 1.96
N ALA A 151 -20.10 -27.11 1.30
CA ALA A 151 -21.32 -26.56 1.91
C ALA A 151 -21.70 -27.23 3.25
N GLU A 152 -21.28 -28.48 3.46
CA GLU A 152 -21.47 -29.25 4.69
C GLU A 152 -20.76 -28.64 5.92
N GLN A 153 -19.57 -28.05 5.77
CA GLN A 153 -18.86 -27.41 6.90
C GLN A 153 -19.46 -26.04 7.26
N ARG A 154 -20.13 -25.38 6.31
CA ARG A 154 -20.80 -24.10 6.54
C ARG A 154 -22.12 -24.29 7.31
N ALA A 155 -22.78 -25.44 7.15
CA ALA A 155 -23.97 -25.80 7.91
C ALA A 155 -23.65 -26.20 9.37
N ALA A 156 -22.50 -26.83 9.61
CA ALA A 156 -22.07 -27.29 10.93
C ALA A 156 -21.58 -26.15 11.87
N GLN A 157 -21.33 -24.95 11.36
CA GLN A 157 -20.91 -23.79 12.16
C GLN A 157 -22.07 -22.88 12.60
N THR A 158 -23.29 -23.17 12.14
CA THR A 158 -24.52 -22.41 12.44
C THR A 158 -25.49 -23.12 13.39
N THR A 159 -25.11 -24.29 13.93
CA THR A 159 -25.84 -25.03 14.96
C THR A 159 -25.02 -25.10 16.24
#